data_AF-A0A7H8SE86-F1
#
_entry.id   AF-A0A7H8SE86-F1
#
_cell.length_a   1.000
_cell.length_b   1.000
_cell.length_c   1.000
_cell.angle_alpha   90.00
_cell.angle_beta   90.00
_cell.angle_gamma   90.00
#
_symmetry.space_group_name_H-M   'P 1'
#
loop_
_entity.id
_entity.type
_entity.pdbx_description
1 polymer ?
#
loop_
_entity_poly.entity_id
_entity_poly.type
_entity_poly.pdbx_seq_one_letter_code
_entity_poly.pdbx_strand_id
1 'polypeptide(L)'
;MTLQHFMNEAISPWMREEGPDSDIVLSTRIRLARNFAQYSFPILANEKDLQHISSFIQQEYENQSFQDYRDFSFVPIQDLTPVERRVLVEKHLISPHLAEKNHSSAVLISKNEQVSIMVNEEDHLRLQLYFPGLQLNHALQKVFELDDWLEENIDYAFDEKRGYLTGCPTNVGTGMRASVMMHLPALSWTQQINRMIPAINQLGLVVRGIYGEGSQATGNIFQISNQITLGKSEEDIVEDLQSVVRGLIDHERKARHYIMKQSSKRLEDRIYRSYGILAYSRIIESKEAAKCLSDVRLGIDLEIIENVSRNILNELMVLTQPGFLQQYAKKTLTPSERDVLRASLIRERIQLET
;
A
#
# COMPACT_ATOMS: atom_id res chain seq x y z
N MET A 1 5.78 -20.42 -9.74
CA MET A 1 4.30 -20.32 -9.65
C MET A 1 3.77 -19.50 -10.82
N THR A 2 2.47 -19.59 -11.16
CA THR A 2 1.91 -18.80 -12.28
C THR A 2 1.39 -17.44 -11.79
N LEU A 3 1.56 -16.41 -12.62
CA LEU A 3 1.01 -15.06 -12.43
C LEU A 3 -0.46 -15.06 -11.97
N GLN A 4 -1.22 -16.05 -12.44
CA GLN A 4 -2.64 -16.24 -12.19
C GLN A 4 -3.00 -16.27 -10.70
N HIS A 5 -2.09 -16.71 -9.81
CA HIS A 5 -2.32 -16.70 -8.36
C HIS A 5 -2.48 -15.27 -7.82
N PHE A 6 -1.53 -14.38 -8.12
CA PHE A 6 -1.55 -12.98 -7.67
C PHE A 6 -2.74 -12.20 -8.20
N MET A 7 -3.22 -12.61 -9.37
CA MET A 7 -4.29 -11.97 -10.11
C MET A 7 -5.67 -12.41 -9.57
N ASN A 8 -5.84 -13.64 -9.13
CA ASN A 8 -7.16 -14.17 -8.76
C ASN A 8 -7.63 -13.75 -7.36
N GLU A 9 -6.71 -13.49 -6.43
CA GLU A 9 -7.06 -13.07 -5.07
C GLU A 9 -6.97 -11.55 -4.93
N ALA A 10 -8.08 -10.92 -4.54
CA ALA A 10 -8.15 -9.47 -4.45
C ALA A 10 -7.32 -8.89 -3.31
N ILE A 11 -7.35 -9.55 -2.15
CA ILE A 11 -6.50 -9.21 -1.02
C ILE A 11 -5.33 -10.17 -0.99
N SER A 12 -4.12 -9.60 -0.91
CA SER A 12 -2.90 -10.28 -0.48
C SER A 12 -3.12 -11.06 0.83
N PRO A 13 -2.66 -12.31 0.96
CA PRO A 13 -2.90 -13.13 2.14
C PRO A 13 -2.64 -12.43 3.48
N TRP A 14 -1.56 -11.65 3.58
CA TRP A 14 -1.17 -10.93 4.81
C TRP A 14 -2.13 -9.84 5.26
N MET A 15 -2.91 -9.25 4.36
CA MET A 15 -3.87 -8.21 4.72
C MET A 15 -5.14 -8.79 5.36
N ARG A 16 -5.30 -10.13 5.38
CA ARG A 16 -6.38 -10.81 6.12
C ARG A 16 -6.06 -10.99 7.60
N GLU A 17 -4.79 -10.86 7.97
CA GLU A 17 -4.32 -11.02 9.34
C GLU A 17 -4.58 -9.74 10.14
N GLU A 18 -4.92 -9.90 11.43
CA GLU A 18 -5.03 -8.77 12.34
C GLU A 18 -3.67 -8.42 12.94
N GLY A 19 -3.31 -7.14 12.86
CA GLY A 19 -2.14 -6.59 13.53
C GLY A 19 -2.51 -5.64 14.69
N PRO A 20 -1.51 -5.14 15.43
CA PRO A 20 -1.71 -4.11 16.45
C PRO A 20 -2.40 -2.86 15.90
N ASP A 21 -3.36 -2.32 16.64
CA ASP A 21 -4.12 -1.12 16.28
C ASP A 21 -4.83 -1.21 14.91
N SER A 22 -5.23 -2.42 14.48
CA SER A 22 -5.84 -2.69 13.16
C SER A 22 -7.22 -2.05 12.94
N ASP A 23 -7.86 -1.52 13.99
CA ASP A 23 -9.04 -0.67 13.89
C ASP A 23 -8.75 0.62 13.11
N ILE A 24 -7.56 1.19 13.29
CA ILE A 24 -7.15 2.46 12.66
C ILE A 24 -6.02 2.25 11.65
N VAL A 25 -5.03 1.44 11.98
CA VAL A 25 -3.86 1.19 11.13
C VAL A 25 -4.13 0.00 10.21
N LEU A 26 -4.19 0.26 8.91
CA LEU A 26 -4.39 -0.78 7.90
C LEU A 26 -3.11 -1.59 7.69
N SER A 27 -1.99 -0.90 7.54
CA SER A 27 -0.72 -1.55 7.27
C SER A 27 0.48 -0.68 7.61
N THR A 28 1.59 -1.36 7.87
CA THR A 28 2.93 -0.82 7.93
C THR A 28 3.69 -1.28 6.69
N ARG A 29 4.47 -0.38 6.09
CA ARG A 29 5.35 -0.70 4.96
C ARG A 29 6.70 -0.03 5.10
N ILE A 30 7.76 -0.79 4.90
CA ILE A 30 9.12 -0.25 4.73
C ILE A 30 9.62 -0.56 3.33
N ARG A 31 10.32 0.40 2.74
CA ARG A 31 10.95 0.27 1.43
C ARG A 31 12.41 0.66 1.51
N LEU A 32 13.26 -0.06 0.80
CA LEU A 32 14.68 0.23 0.65
C LEU A 32 14.99 0.39 -0.83
N ALA A 33 15.72 1.44 -1.18
CA ALA A 33 16.25 1.69 -2.51
C ALA A 33 17.75 1.36 -2.54
N ARG A 34 18.16 0.50 -3.48
CA ARG A 34 19.54 0.05 -3.66
C ARG A 34 19.92 0.06 -5.14
N ASN A 35 21.19 0.35 -5.41
CA ASN A 35 21.78 0.23 -6.74
C ASN A 35 22.99 -0.68 -6.68
N PHE A 36 23.24 -1.45 -7.74
CA PHE A 36 24.48 -2.21 -7.89
C PHE A 36 25.66 -1.26 -8.12
N ALA A 37 26.80 -1.52 -7.46
CA ALA A 37 28.01 -0.69 -7.55
C ALA A 37 28.64 -0.65 -8.94
N GLN A 38 28.54 -1.76 -9.68
CA GLN A 38 29.25 -1.96 -10.96
C GLN A 38 28.50 -1.41 -12.18
N TYR A 39 27.26 -0.93 -12.00
CA TYR A 39 26.40 -0.49 -13.10
C TYR A 39 26.01 0.97 -12.98
N SER A 40 25.82 1.62 -14.13
CA SER A 40 25.22 2.96 -14.18
C SER A 40 23.77 2.89 -13.70
N PHE A 41 23.26 3.94 -13.05
CA PHE A 41 21.88 3.95 -12.53
C PHE A 41 20.83 3.86 -13.64
N PRO A 42 19.61 3.36 -13.36
CA PRO A 42 18.60 3.06 -14.39
C PRO A 42 18.29 4.19 -15.37
N ILE A 43 18.43 5.44 -14.94
CA ILE A 43 18.17 6.62 -15.77
C ILE A 43 19.22 6.84 -16.88
N LEU A 44 20.44 6.31 -16.71
CA LEU A 44 21.55 6.43 -17.66
C LEU A 44 22.08 5.09 -18.17
N ALA A 45 21.71 3.98 -17.52
CA ALA A 45 22.13 2.64 -17.89
C ALA A 45 21.73 2.30 -19.33
N ASN A 46 22.58 1.53 -20.00
CA ASN A 46 22.20 0.95 -21.28
C ASN A 46 21.32 -0.30 -21.06
N GLU A 47 20.55 -0.67 -22.08
CA GLU A 47 19.60 -1.78 -22.01
C GLU A 47 20.28 -3.13 -21.69
N LYS A 48 21.53 -3.34 -22.12
CA LYS A 48 22.25 -4.60 -21.88
C LYS A 48 22.56 -4.78 -20.39
N ASP A 49 22.97 -3.71 -19.73
CA ASP A 49 23.25 -3.71 -18.28
C ASP A 49 21.98 -3.95 -17.48
N LEU A 50 20.87 -3.27 -17.84
CA LEU A 50 19.58 -3.48 -17.20
C LEU A 50 19.06 -4.91 -17.39
N GLN A 51 19.22 -5.46 -18.60
CA GLN A 51 18.86 -6.84 -18.89
C GLN A 51 19.71 -7.83 -18.11
N HIS A 52 21.00 -7.55 -17.94
CA HIS A 52 21.88 -8.35 -17.11
C HIS A 52 21.42 -8.35 -15.65
N ILE A 53 21.15 -7.18 -15.06
CA ILE A 53 20.63 -7.06 -13.69
C ILE A 53 19.32 -7.83 -13.53
N SER A 54 18.39 -7.68 -14.47
CA SER A 54 17.10 -8.39 -14.47
C SER A 54 17.29 -9.91 -14.51
N SER A 55 18.17 -10.39 -15.41
CA SER A 55 18.46 -11.81 -15.57
C SER A 55 19.17 -12.39 -14.35
N PHE A 56 20.09 -11.64 -13.74
CA PHE A 56 20.77 -12.01 -12.51
C PHE A 56 19.76 -12.19 -11.36
N ILE A 57 18.86 -11.21 -11.16
CA ILE A 57 17.84 -11.31 -10.12
C ILE A 57 16.92 -12.52 -10.35
N GLN A 58 16.55 -12.77 -11.60
CA GLN A 58 15.77 -13.96 -11.94
C GLN A 58 16.52 -15.26 -11.59
N GLN A 59 17.79 -15.38 -12.00
CA GLN A 59 18.57 -16.60 -11.80
C GLN A 59 18.84 -16.90 -10.33
N GLU A 60 19.19 -15.88 -9.55
CA GLU A 60 19.56 -16.07 -8.14
C GLU A 60 18.34 -16.24 -7.24
N TYR A 61 17.22 -15.54 -7.52
CA TYR A 61 16.13 -15.40 -6.55
C TYR A 61 14.78 -15.98 -6.99
N GLU A 62 14.58 -16.35 -8.26
CA GLU A 62 13.35 -17.01 -8.68
C GLU A 62 13.21 -18.40 -8.03
N ASN A 63 12.02 -18.68 -7.49
CA ASN A 63 11.67 -19.89 -6.73
C ASN A 63 12.49 -20.10 -5.44
N GLN A 64 13.30 -19.13 -5.03
CA GLN A 64 13.95 -19.16 -3.73
C GLN A 64 12.97 -18.85 -2.60
N SER A 65 13.39 -19.14 -1.38
CA SER A 65 12.65 -18.86 -0.16
C SER A 65 13.58 -18.29 0.90
N PHE A 66 13.15 -17.22 1.56
CA PHE A 66 13.87 -16.60 2.66
C PHE A 66 12.96 -16.50 3.88
N GLN A 67 13.30 -17.22 4.96
CA GLN A 67 12.50 -17.29 6.19
C GLN A 67 11.01 -17.56 5.92
N ASP A 68 10.11 -16.64 6.28
CA ASP A 68 8.66 -16.77 6.09
C ASP A 68 8.21 -16.44 4.65
N TYR A 69 9.09 -15.87 3.83
CA TYR A 69 8.82 -15.46 2.46
C TYR A 69 9.22 -16.58 1.49
N ARG A 70 8.23 -17.39 1.11
CA ARG A 70 8.43 -18.59 0.29
C ARG A 70 8.17 -18.33 -1.20
N ASP A 71 8.75 -19.20 -2.02
CA ASP A 71 8.47 -19.36 -3.45
C ASP A 71 8.41 -18.03 -4.24
N PHE A 72 9.48 -17.24 -4.18
CA PHE A 72 9.53 -15.96 -4.89
C PHE A 72 9.27 -16.14 -6.40
N SER A 73 8.33 -15.38 -6.94
CA SER A 73 7.95 -15.42 -8.35
C SER A 73 8.48 -14.20 -9.08
N PHE A 74 9.30 -14.43 -10.10
CA PHE A 74 9.83 -13.37 -10.95
C PHE A 74 8.84 -13.07 -12.08
N VAL A 75 8.47 -11.81 -12.23
CA VAL A 75 7.46 -11.35 -13.18
C VAL A 75 8.02 -10.20 -14.01
N PRO A 76 8.42 -10.46 -15.28
CA PRO A 76 8.80 -9.41 -16.21
C PRO A 76 7.61 -8.51 -16.53
N ILE A 77 7.77 -7.19 -16.44
CA ILE A 77 6.67 -6.23 -16.70
C ILE A 77 6.22 -6.28 -18.16
N GLN A 78 7.13 -6.58 -19.07
CA GLN A 78 6.85 -6.71 -20.51
C GLN A 78 5.86 -7.85 -20.82
N ASP A 79 5.79 -8.88 -19.97
CA ASP A 79 4.92 -10.04 -20.15
C ASP A 79 3.50 -9.78 -19.62
N LEU A 80 3.29 -8.66 -18.93
CA LEU A 80 2.01 -8.27 -18.35
C LEU A 80 1.17 -7.43 -19.29
N THR A 81 -0.11 -7.78 -19.39
CA THR A 81 -1.12 -6.92 -20.02
C THR A 81 -1.32 -5.62 -19.23
N PRO A 82 -1.82 -4.55 -19.86
CA PRO A 82 -2.10 -3.29 -19.15
C PRO A 82 -3.04 -3.44 -17.94
N VAL A 83 -3.96 -4.41 -17.98
CA VAL A 83 -4.87 -4.71 -16.86
C VAL A 83 -4.10 -5.39 -15.73
N GLU A 84 -3.25 -6.37 -16.03
CA GLU A 84 -2.42 -7.05 -15.02
C GLU A 84 -1.46 -6.09 -14.31
N ARG A 85 -0.80 -5.20 -15.08
CA ARG A 85 0.05 -4.16 -14.49
C ARG A 85 -0.74 -3.27 -13.53
N ARG A 86 -1.95 -2.86 -13.92
CA ARG A 86 -2.81 -2.02 -13.08
C ARG A 86 -3.24 -2.74 -11.81
N VAL A 87 -3.55 -4.02 -11.87
CA VAL A 87 -3.91 -4.83 -10.71
C VAL A 87 -2.75 -4.91 -9.73
N LEU A 88 -1.52 -5.17 -10.20
CA LEU A 88 -0.34 -5.17 -9.31
C LEU A 88 -0.10 -3.80 -8.65
N VAL A 89 -0.38 -2.68 -9.35
CA VAL A 89 -0.34 -1.33 -8.75
C VAL A 89 -1.41 -1.16 -7.68
N GLU A 90 -2.64 -1.61 -7.95
CA GLU A 90 -3.78 -1.53 -7.03
C GLU A 90 -3.60 -2.41 -5.77
N LYS A 91 -2.89 -3.55 -5.89
CA LYS A 91 -2.42 -4.36 -4.75
C LYS A 91 -1.17 -3.78 -4.05
N HIS A 92 -0.65 -2.65 -4.53
CA HIS A 92 0.60 -2.04 -4.07
C HIS A 92 1.85 -2.94 -4.20
N LEU A 93 1.79 -3.98 -5.04
CA LEU A 93 2.92 -4.87 -5.31
C LEU A 93 3.92 -4.29 -6.30
N ILE A 94 3.53 -3.29 -7.09
CA ILE A 94 4.45 -2.50 -7.91
C ILE A 94 4.07 -1.02 -7.85
N SER A 95 5.01 -0.14 -8.21
CA SER A 95 4.73 1.29 -8.36
C SER A 95 4.05 1.59 -9.70
N PRO A 96 3.28 2.70 -9.80
CA PRO A 96 2.79 3.19 -11.08
C PRO A 96 3.92 3.43 -12.09
N HIS A 97 5.09 3.89 -11.61
CA HIS A 97 6.25 4.14 -12.46
C HIS A 97 6.77 2.85 -13.10
N LEU A 98 6.87 1.75 -12.33
CA LEU A 98 7.29 0.46 -12.88
C LEU A 98 6.30 -0.07 -13.92
N ALA A 99 4.99 0.11 -13.69
CA ALA A 99 3.93 -0.35 -14.59
C ALA A 99 3.99 0.32 -15.99
N GLU A 100 4.57 1.52 -16.08
CA GLU A 100 4.74 2.25 -17.34
C GLU A 100 6.03 1.85 -18.09
N LYS A 101 6.95 1.13 -17.43
CA LYS A 101 8.17 0.63 -18.08
C LYS A 101 7.89 -0.63 -18.90
N ASN A 102 8.72 -0.85 -19.92
CA ASN A 102 8.51 -1.93 -20.90
C ASN A 102 9.72 -2.83 -21.14
N HIS A 103 10.95 -2.41 -20.79
CA HIS A 103 12.15 -3.19 -21.06
C HIS A 103 12.97 -3.41 -19.79
N SER A 104 13.45 -4.65 -19.63
CA SER A 104 14.28 -5.13 -18.52
C SER A 104 13.77 -4.85 -17.10
N SER A 105 12.53 -4.40 -16.96
CA SER A 105 11.87 -4.12 -15.69
C SER A 105 11.09 -5.35 -15.25
N ALA A 106 11.17 -5.66 -13.96
CA ALA A 106 10.53 -6.85 -13.40
C ALA A 106 10.13 -6.61 -11.95
N VAL A 107 9.39 -7.54 -11.39
CA VAL A 107 9.12 -7.61 -9.96
C VAL A 107 9.29 -9.04 -9.47
N LEU A 108 9.96 -9.21 -8.33
CA LEU A 108 10.04 -10.48 -7.61
C LEU A 108 9.06 -10.42 -6.43
N ILE A 109 8.11 -11.34 -6.35
CA ILE A 109 7.01 -11.30 -5.36
C ILE A 109 7.00 -12.60 -4.54
N SER A 110 6.98 -12.50 -3.21
CA SER A 110 6.82 -13.67 -2.34
C SER A 110 5.42 -14.27 -2.47
N LYS A 111 5.27 -15.56 -2.21
CA LYS A 111 3.97 -16.27 -2.27
C LYS A 111 2.86 -15.61 -1.46
N ASN A 112 3.19 -15.14 -0.26
CA ASN A 112 2.25 -14.50 0.65
C ASN A 112 2.03 -13.00 0.33
N GLU A 113 2.68 -12.49 -0.71
CA GLU A 113 2.61 -11.10 -1.18
C GLU A 113 3.07 -10.05 -0.12
N GLN A 114 3.76 -10.47 0.94
CA GLN A 114 4.34 -9.55 1.94
C GLN A 114 5.59 -8.86 1.43
N VAL A 115 6.39 -9.56 0.61
CA VAL A 115 7.60 -9.02 -0.01
C VAL A 115 7.36 -8.83 -1.49
N SER A 116 7.72 -7.64 -1.97
CA SER A 116 7.92 -7.40 -3.39
C SER A 116 9.24 -6.66 -3.60
N ILE A 117 9.99 -7.03 -4.62
CA ILE A 117 11.27 -6.40 -4.97
C ILE A 117 11.15 -5.98 -6.42
N MET A 118 11.03 -4.67 -6.64
CA MET A 118 10.96 -4.11 -7.98
C MET A 118 12.37 -3.96 -8.55
N VAL A 119 12.54 -4.37 -9.80
CA VAL A 119 13.82 -4.38 -10.51
C VAL A 119 13.79 -3.35 -11.63
N ASN A 120 14.84 -2.53 -11.72
CA ASN A 120 15.02 -1.47 -12.73
C ASN A 120 13.90 -0.41 -12.71
N GLU A 121 13.52 0.06 -11.52
CA GLU A 121 12.56 1.15 -11.32
C GLU A 121 13.28 2.52 -11.38
N GLU A 122 13.12 3.41 -10.39
CA GLU A 122 13.98 4.61 -10.29
C GLU A 122 15.42 4.22 -9.92
N ASP A 123 15.54 3.20 -9.08
CA ASP A 123 16.78 2.53 -8.66
C ASP A 123 16.78 1.08 -9.17
N HIS A 124 17.94 0.43 -9.21
CA HIS A 124 18.04 -0.96 -9.70
C HIS A 124 17.17 -1.91 -8.87
N LEU A 125 17.14 -1.72 -7.55
CA LEU A 125 16.30 -2.49 -6.65
C LEU A 125 15.50 -1.58 -5.75
N ARG A 126 14.23 -1.92 -5.61
CA ARG A 126 13.34 -1.32 -4.62
C ARG A 126 12.60 -2.41 -3.88
N LEU A 127 13.12 -2.74 -2.71
CA LEU A 127 12.52 -3.69 -1.78
C LEU A 127 11.30 -3.04 -1.14
N GLN A 128 10.25 -3.82 -0.92
CA GLN A 128 9.09 -3.43 -0.13
C GLN A 128 8.61 -4.61 0.70
N LEU A 129 8.42 -4.35 1.99
CA LEU A 129 7.92 -5.30 2.96
C LEU A 129 6.70 -4.73 3.66
N TYR A 130 5.66 -5.56 3.78
CA TYR A 130 4.37 -5.20 4.34
C TYR A 130 4.04 -6.00 5.60
N PHE A 131 3.42 -5.33 6.58
CA PHE A 131 2.83 -5.94 7.76
C PHE A 131 1.43 -5.37 8.03
N PRO A 132 0.49 -6.18 8.54
CA PRO A 132 -0.83 -5.69 8.97
C PRO A 132 -0.70 -4.86 10.26
N GLY A 133 -1.51 -3.81 10.41
CA GLY A 133 -1.48 -2.97 11.61
C GLY A 133 -0.17 -2.19 11.81
N LEU A 134 0.06 -1.73 13.03
CA LEU A 134 1.24 -0.95 13.41
C LEU A 134 2.38 -1.85 13.88
N GLN A 135 3.35 -2.11 13.00
CA GLN A 135 4.47 -3.03 13.26
C GLN A 135 5.81 -2.48 12.77
N LEU A 136 6.03 -1.17 12.93
CA LEU A 136 7.17 -0.45 12.37
C LEU A 136 8.54 -1.04 12.76
N ASN A 137 8.79 -1.28 14.04
CA ASN A 137 10.06 -1.86 14.49
C ASN A 137 10.28 -3.28 13.97
N HIS A 138 9.23 -4.10 13.95
CA HIS A 138 9.30 -5.46 13.43
C HIS A 138 9.54 -5.48 11.92
N ALA A 139 8.85 -4.60 11.18
CA ALA A 139 9.05 -4.41 9.77
C ALA A 139 10.48 -3.95 9.45
N LEU A 140 11.07 -3.09 10.30
CA LEU A 140 12.45 -2.60 10.12
C LEU A 140 13.44 -3.75 10.21
N GLN A 141 13.37 -4.50 11.30
CA GLN A 141 14.21 -5.68 11.49
C GLN A 141 14.08 -6.66 10.31
N LYS A 142 12.85 -6.97 9.90
CA LYS A 142 12.61 -7.95 8.83
C LYS A 142 13.01 -7.46 7.45
N VAL A 143 12.99 -6.16 7.18
CA VAL A 143 13.46 -5.64 5.90
C VAL A 143 14.99 -5.62 5.85
N PHE A 144 15.69 -5.43 6.97
CA PHE A 144 17.15 -5.53 7.03
C PHE A 144 17.63 -6.97 6.88
N GLU A 145 16.98 -7.93 7.54
CA GLU A 145 17.27 -9.35 7.30
C GLU A 145 17.11 -9.72 5.81
N LEU A 146 16.15 -9.12 5.11
CA LEU A 146 15.95 -9.30 3.67
C LEU A 146 17.01 -8.55 2.83
N ASP A 147 17.39 -7.34 3.21
CA ASP A 147 18.42 -6.53 2.53
C ASP A 147 19.79 -7.22 2.62
N ASP A 148 20.15 -7.71 3.82
CA ASP A 148 21.38 -8.47 4.07
C ASP A 148 21.43 -9.74 3.20
N TRP A 149 20.32 -10.46 3.09
CA TRP A 149 20.21 -11.66 2.24
C TRP A 149 20.45 -11.36 0.75
N LEU A 150 20.03 -10.17 0.28
CA LEU A 150 20.33 -9.75 -1.09
C LEU A 150 21.80 -9.31 -1.23
N GLU A 151 22.34 -8.61 -0.23
CA GLU A 151 23.71 -8.09 -0.21
C GLU A 151 24.76 -9.21 -0.23
N GLU A 152 24.43 -10.42 0.26
CA GLU A 152 25.29 -11.61 0.14
C GLU A 152 25.75 -11.89 -1.30
N ASN A 153 24.94 -11.54 -2.30
CA ASN A 153 25.24 -11.75 -3.72
C ASN A 153 25.28 -10.44 -4.52
N ILE A 154 25.13 -9.28 -3.87
CA ILE A 154 24.99 -7.99 -4.54
C ILE A 154 25.85 -6.94 -3.84
N ASP A 155 26.87 -6.44 -4.56
CA ASP A 155 27.62 -5.27 -4.10
C ASP A 155 26.78 -4.00 -4.30
N TYR A 156 26.30 -3.41 -3.20
CA TYR A 156 25.58 -2.14 -3.26
C TYR A 156 26.49 -0.93 -3.50
N ALA A 157 25.99 0.00 -4.30
CA ALA A 157 26.60 1.31 -4.52
C ALA A 157 26.45 2.14 -3.24
N PHE A 158 27.49 2.17 -2.42
CA PHE A 158 27.52 2.85 -1.14
C PHE A 158 28.69 3.83 -1.03
N ASP A 159 28.45 4.97 -0.38
CA ASP A 159 29.47 5.97 -0.04
C ASP A 159 29.42 6.28 1.45
N GLU A 160 30.58 6.24 2.11
CA GLU A 160 30.73 6.43 3.57
C GLU A 160 30.12 7.75 4.10
N LYS A 161 29.97 8.78 3.27
CA LYS A 161 29.41 10.08 3.67
C LYS A 161 27.97 10.28 3.22
N ARG A 162 27.57 9.64 2.13
CA ARG A 162 26.27 9.85 1.45
C ARG A 162 25.31 8.68 1.60
N GLY A 163 25.76 7.55 2.13
CA GLY A 163 25.00 6.32 2.27
C GLY A 163 24.81 5.60 0.92
N TYR A 164 23.68 4.93 0.77
CA TYR A 164 23.29 4.24 -0.45
C TYR A 164 23.07 5.23 -1.59
N LEU A 165 23.81 5.05 -2.67
CA LEU A 165 23.76 5.92 -3.84
C LEU A 165 22.50 5.62 -4.66
N THR A 166 21.83 6.69 -5.07
CA THR A 166 20.52 6.64 -5.73
C THR A 166 20.41 7.73 -6.78
N GLY A 167 19.63 7.47 -7.83
CA GLY A 167 19.22 8.49 -8.80
C GLY A 167 18.12 9.42 -8.28
N CYS A 168 17.47 9.08 -7.17
CA CYS A 168 16.32 9.78 -6.63
C CYS A 168 16.70 10.64 -5.41
N PRO A 169 16.59 11.99 -5.48
CA PRO A 169 16.97 12.87 -4.37
C PRO A 169 16.26 12.58 -3.05
N THR A 170 15.05 12.01 -3.10
CA THR A 170 14.27 11.68 -1.89
C THR A 170 14.67 10.38 -1.22
N ASN A 171 15.63 9.63 -1.77
CA ASN A 171 16.14 8.38 -1.21
C ASN A 171 17.60 8.50 -0.70
N VAL A 172 18.27 9.65 -0.90
CA VAL A 172 19.70 9.82 -0.52
C VAL A 172 19.91 9.54 0.97
N GLY A 173 21.01 8.86 1.31
CA GLY A 173 21.32 8.43 2.68
C GLY A 173 20.97 6.96 2.88
N THR A 174 20.00 6.70 3.74
CA THR A 174 19.54 5.35 4.12
C THR A 174 18.89 4.59 2.95
N GLY A 175 18.40 5.27 1.91
CA GLY A 175 17.54 4.66 0.89
C GLY A 175 16.18 4.22 1.44
N MET A 176 15.88 4.51 2.72
CA MET A 176 14.72 3.97 3.41
C MET A 176 13.51 4.90 3.36
N ARG A 177 12.34 4.31 3.09
CA ARG A 177 11.05 4.95 3.30
C ARG A 177 10.09 4.08 4.09
N ALA A 178 9.91 4.42 5.36
CA ALA A 178 8.90 3.86 6.24
C ALA A 178 7.56 4.58 6.06
N SER A 179 6.46 3.83 6.09
CA SER A 179 5.13 4.38 5.95
C SER A 179 4.07 3.56 6.68
N VAL A 180 3.06 4.25 7.20
CA VAL A 180 1.88 3.65 7.83
C VAL A 180 0.64 4.13 7.12
N MET A 181 -0.26 3.21 6.78
CA MET A 181 -1.56 3.48 6.20
C MET A 181 -2.62 3.48 7.30
N MET A 182 -3.38 4.56 7.43
CA MET A 182 -4.34 4.77 8.51
C MET A 182 -5.71 5.19 7.98
N HIS A 183 -6.77 4.65 8.57
CA HIS A 183 -8.16 5.07 8.36
C HIS A 183 -8.57 6.07 9.44
N LEU A 184 -8.73 7.34 9.06
CA LEU A 184 -8.96 8.46 9.98
C LEU A 184 -10.31 9.18 9.75
N PRO A 185 -11.45 8.45 9.76
CA PRO A 185 -12.74 9.02 9.41
C PRO A 185 -13.24 10.07 10.41
N ALA A 186 -12.98 9.91 11.72
CA ALA A 186 -13.44 10.87 12.72
C ALA A 186 -12.63 12.18 12.67
N LEU A 187 -11.32 12.11 12.48
CA LEU A 187 -10.47 13.30 12.26
C LEU A 187 -10.82 14.01 10.95
N SER A 188 -11.17 13.28 9.89
CA SER A 188 -11.67 13.87 8.65
C SER A 188 -13.02 14.57 8.86
N TRP A 189 -13.98 13.92 9.52
CA TRP A 189 -15.29 14.51 9.78
C TRP A 189 -15.17 15.77 10.65
N THR A 190 -14.40 15.72 11.72
CA THR A 190 -14.17 16.87 12.60
C THR A 190 -13.24 17.93 11.99
N GLN A 191 -12.76 17.72 10.75
CA GLN A 191 -11.83 18.59 10.03
C GLN A 191 -10.50 18.83 10.77
N GLN A 192 -10.14 17.93 11.70
CA GLN A 192 -8.95 18.05 12.51
C GLN A 192 -7.69 17.62 11.74
N ILE A 193 -7.79 16.64 10.84
CA ILE A 193 -6.64 16.13 10.09
C ILE A 193 -5.94 17.24 9.29
N ASN A 194 -6.70 18.11 8.61
CA ASN A 194 -6.16 19.23 7.84
C ASN A 194 -5.39 20.25 8.69
N ARG A 195 -5.72 20.35 9.99
CA ARG A 195 -5.02 21.22 10.95
C ARG A 195 -3.74 20.57 11.48
N MET A 196 -3.69 19.24 11.50
CA MET A 196 -2.54 18.47 11.98
C MET A 196 -1.45 18.32 10.91
N ILE A 197 -1.81 18.25 9.62
CA ILE A 197 -0.86 18.06 8.52
C ILE A 197 0.33 19.04 8.55
N PRO A 198 0.16 20.37 8.74
CA PRO A 198 1.29 21.29 8.82
C PRO A 198 2.26 20.98 9.96
N ALA A 199 1.74 20.58 11.14
CA ALA A 199 2.57 20.20 12.28
C ALA A 199 3.33 18.88 12.01
N ILE A 200 2.67 17.90 11.38
CA ILE A 200 3.31 16.64 10.97
C ILE A 200 4.43 16.91 9.95
N ASN A 201 4.22 17.83 9.01
CA ASN A 201 5.24 18.20 8.02
C ASN A 201 6.45 18.90 8.67
N GLN A 202 6.24 19.70 9.70
CA GLN A 202 7.34 20.33 10.47
C GLN A 202 8.21 19.31 11.19
N LEU A 203 7.68 18.14 11.51
CA LEU A 203 8.42 17.02 12.10
C LEU A 203 9.19 16.19 11.05
N GLY A 204 9.19 16.58 9.77
CA GLY A 204 9.89 15.87 8.71
C GLY A 204 9.15 14.62 8.21
N LEU A 205 7.84 14.55 8.42
CA LEU A 205 6.96 13.51 7.88
C LEU A 205 6.08 14.09 6.76
N VAL A 206 5.44 13.21 5.99
CA VAL A 206 4.52 13.60 4.91
C VAL A 206 3.23 12.81 5.07
N VAL A 207 2.10 13.50 4.92
CA VAL A 207 0.76 12.90 4.87
C VAL A 207 0.20 13.00 3.45
N ARG A 208 -0.28 11.88 2.90
CA ARG A 208 -0.94 11.82 1.57
C ARG A 208 -2.20 10.96 1.62
N GLY A 209 -3.20 11.28 0.80
CA GLY A 209 -4.30 10.36 0.54
C GLY A 209 -3.87 9.22 -0.38
N ILE A 210 -4.35 7.99 -0.14
CA ILE A 210 -4.05 6.83 -1.01
C ILE A 210 -4.91 6.82 -2.27
N TYR A 211 -6.20 7.15 -2.12
CA TYR A 211 -7.17 7.11 -3.21
C TYR A 211 -7.61 8.53 -3.56
N GLY A 212 -7.34 8.98 -4.80
CA GLY A 212 -7.73 10.32 -5.29
C GLY A 212 -6.60 11.03 -6.04
N GLU A 213 -6.93 12.15 -6.68
CA GLU A 213 -5.94 13.04 -7.31
C GLU A 213 -5.49 14.12 -6.31
N GLY A 214 -4.18 14.36 -6.24
CA GLY A 214 -3.61 15.41 -5.38
C GLY A 214 -3.69 15.11 -3.89
N SER A 215 -4.30 16.02 -3.12
CA SER A 215 -4.40 15.95 -1.65
C SER A 215 -5.71 15.32 -1.12
N GLN A 216 -6.64 14.93 -2.00
CA GLN A 216 -7.90 14.33 -1.57
C GLN A 216 -7.71 12.88 -1.12
N ALA A 217 -7.96 12.61 0.17
CA ALA A 217 -7.96 11.25 0.74
C ALA A 217 -9.37 10.63 0.65
N THR A 218 -9.70 10.06 -0.51
CA THR A 218 -10.96 9.35 -0.71
C THR A 218 -11.01 8.14 0.24
N GLY A 219 -12.15 7.94 0.90
CA GLY A 219 -12.31 6.90 1.91
C GLY A 219 -11.60 7.18 3.25
N ASN A 220 -11.12 8.41 3.48
CA ASN A 220 -10.42 8.80 4.71
C ASN A 220 -9.21 7.92 5.04
N ILE A 221 -8.55 7.38 4.01
CA ILE A 221 -7.32 6.60 4.14
C ILE A 221 -6.13 7.48 3.81
N PHE A 222 -5.22 7.59 4.78
CA PHE A 222 -4.03 8.42 4.71
C PHE A 222 -2.79 7.54 4.83
N GLN A 223 -1.74 7.91 4.11
CA GLN A 223 -0.40 7.38 4.30
C GLN A 223 0.47 8.44 4.96
N ILE A 224 1.08 8.06 6.08
CA ILE A 224 2.06 8.87 6.80
C ILE A 224 3.42 8.24 6.56
N SER A 225 4.40 9.00 6.09
CA SER A 225 5.75 8.49 5.80
C SER A 225 6.84 9.49 6.17
N ASN A 226 8.07 9.02 6.39
CA ASN A 226 9.21 9.91 6.54
C ASN A 226 9.52 10.69 5.24
N GLN A 227 10.02 11.91 5.42
CA GLN A 227 10.62 12.72 4.35
C GLN A 227 12.15 12.72 4.46
N ILE A 228 12.67 12.67 5.68
CA ILE A 228 14.11 12.69 5.97
C ILE A 228 14.67 11.29 5.73
N THR A 229 15.71 11.19 4.92
CA THR A 229 16.42 9.93 4.59
C THR A 229 17.93 10.02 4.80
N LEU A 230 18.49 11.22 4.93
CA LEU A 230 19.93 11.47 5.17
C LEU A 230 20.12 12.19 6.51
N GLY A 231 21.16 11.79 7.25
CA GLY A 231 21.55 12.44 8.51
C GLY A 231 20.77 11.96 9.74
N LYS A 232 19.96 10.91 9.61
CA LYS A 232 19.34 10.16 10.71
C LYS A 232 19.50 8.67 10.45
N SER A 233 19.61 7.88 11.52
CA SER A 233 19.55 6.42 11.42
C SER A 233 18.15 5.97 11.02
N GLU A 234 18.06 4.77 10.45
CA GLU A 234 16.80 4.13 10.12
C GLU A 234 15.94 3.88 11.36
N GLU A 235 16.55 3.53 12.49
CA GLU A 235 15.87 3.38 13.77
C GLU A 235 15.25 4.70 14.23
N ASP A 236 16.00 5.81 14.21
CA ASP A 236 15.49 7.13 14.60
C ASP A 236 14.33 7.57 13.68
N ILE A 237 14.44 7.31 12.37
CA ILE A 237 13.37 7.60 11.40
C ILE A 237 12.10 6.84 11.77
N VAL A 238 12.24 5.56 12.14
CA VAL A 238 11.13 4.69 12.51
C VAL A 238 10.53 5.13 13.85
N GLU A 239 11.33 5.50 14.84
CA GLU A 239 10.89 5.99 16.14
C GLU A 239 10.09 7.30 16.02
N ASP A 240 10.59 8.26 15.24
CA ASP A 240 9.90 9.53 14.95
C ASP A 240 8.52 9.28 14.31
N LEU A 241 8.49 8.42 13.27
CA LEU A 241 7.24 8.06 12.60
C LEU A 241 6.27 7.36 13.57
N GLN A 242 6.77 6.42 14.36
CA GLN A 242 5.95 5.67 15.32
C GLN A 242 5.34 6.58 16.38
N SER A 243 6.09 7.57 16.88
CA SER A 243 5.60 8.56 17.84
C SER A 243 4.41 9.37 17.29
N VAL A 244 4.54 9.88 16.06
CA VAL A 244 3.46 10.65 15.42
C VAL A 244 2.25 9.77 15.10
N VAL A 245 2.48 8.55 14.61
CA VAL A 245 1.40 7.60 14.31
C VAL A 245 0.60 7.24 15.57
N ARG A 246 1.26 6.95 16.69
CA ARG A 246 0.57 6.71 17.98
C ARG A 246 -0.25 7.90 18.42
N GLY A 247 0.30 9.12 18.28
CA GLY A 247 -0.45 10.35 18.53
C GLY A 247 -1.71 10.45 17.67
N LEU A 248 -1.63 10.12 16.37
CA LEU A 248 -2.79 10.13 15.47
C LEU A 248 -3.84 9.08 15.84
N ILE A 249 -3.43 7.87 16.24
CA ILE A 249 -4.33 6.81 16.74
C ILE A 249 -5.14 7.34 17.93
N ASP A 250 -4.47 7.93 18.92
CA ASP A 250 -5.12 8.47 20.11
C ASP A 250 -6.11 9.59 19.78
N HIS A 251 -5.76 10.49 18.85
CA HIS A 251 -6.63 11.57 18.42
C HIS A 251 -7.85 11.05 17.66
N GLU A 252 -7.69 10.05 16.79
CA GLU A 252 -8.79 9.41 16.08
C GLU A 252 -9.74 8.70 17.05
N ARG A 253 -9.23 7.88 18.00
CA ARG A 253 -10.07 7.23 19.02
C ARG A 253 -10.84 8.25 19.88
N LYS A 254 -10.18 9.34 20.30
CA LYS A 254 -10.84 10.45 21.03
C LYS A 254 -11.92 11.13 20.18
N ALA A 255 -11.65 11.38 18.90
CA ALA A 255 -12.62 11.99 17.99
C ALA A 255 -13.83 11.07 17.76
N ARG A 256 -13.62 9.76 17.57
CA ARG A 256 -14.68 8.75 17.49
C ARG A 256 -15.59 8.79 18.73
N HIS A 257 -14.99 8.76 19.93
CA HIS A 257 -15.73 8.85 21.20
C HIS A 257 -16.51 10.16 21.35
N TYR A 258 -15.91 11.28 20.95
CA TYR A 258 -16.55 12.59 20.99
C TYR A 258 -17.79 12.65 20.08
N ILE A 259 -17.68 12.15 18.85
CA ILE A 259 -18.82 12.08 17.90
C ILE A 259 -19.92 11.18 18.46
N MET A 260 -19.55 10.03 19.03
CA MET A 260 -20.51 9.11 19.65
C MET A 260 -21.28 9.75 20.79
N LYS A 261 -20.62 10.52 21.65
CA LYS A 261 -21.28 11.23 22.76
C LYS A 261 -22.18 12.39 22.31
N GLN A 262 -21.73 13.18 21.35
CA GLN A 262 -22.41 14.42 20.96
C GLN A 262 -23.47 14.24 19.88
N SER A 263 -23.38 13.19 19.06
CA SER A 263 -24.18 13.05 17.84
C SER A 263 -24.40 11.59 17.43
N SER A 264 -24.61 10.68 18.40
CA SER A 264 -24.80 9.24 18.16
C SER A 264 -25.80 8.93 17.03
N LYS A 265 -27.02 9.46 17.10
CA LYS A 265 -28.06 9.22 16.07
C LYS A 265 -27.72 9.79 14.70
N ARG A 266 -26.96 10.88 14.64
CA ARG A 266 -26.48 11.46 13.37
C ARG A 266 -25.38 10.62 12.73
N LEU A 267 -24.49 10.07 13.55
CA LEU A 267 -23.46 9.12 13.14
C LEU A 267 -24.09 7.80 12.66
N GLU A 268 -25.03 7.24 13.42
CA GLU A 268 -25.78 6.03 13.09
C GLU A 268 -26.56 6.19 11.76
N ASP A 269 -27.35 7.27 11.59
CA ASP A 269 -28.08 7.54 10.33
C ASP A 269 -27.12 7.66 9.14
N ARG A 270 -25.99 8.35 9.30
CA ARG A 270 -24.98 8.47 8.24
C ARG A 270 -24.41 7.11 7.83
N ILE A 271 -24.02 6.30 8.82
CA ILE A 271 -23.45 4.95 8.60
C ILE A 271 -24.46 4.07 7.87
N TYR A 272 -25.71 4.01 8.34
CA TYR A 272 -26.74 3.17 7.71
C TYR A 272 -27.17 3.68 6.33
N ARG A 273 -27.11 5.00 6.06
CA ARG A 273 -27.28 5.51 4.69
C ARG A 273 -26.19 5.00 3.76
N SER A 274 -24.93 5.07 4.18
CA SER A 274 -23.82 4.51 3.41
C SER A 274 -23.95 3.01 3.21
N TYR A 275 -24.36 2.28 4.25
CA TYR A 275 -24.65 0.84 4.15
C TYR A 275 -25.76 0.55 3.14
N GLY A 276 -26.88 1.28 3.20
CA GLY A 276 -27.97 1.14 2.24
C GLY A 276 -27.57 1.47 0.80
N ILE A 277 -26.75 2.51 0.59
CA ILE A 277 -26.20 2.83 -0.73
C ILE A 277 -25.38 1.65 -1.26
N LEU A 278 -24.49 1.09 -0.45
CA LEU A 278 -23.66 -0.04 -0.87
C LEU A 278 -24.50 -1.31 -1.11
N ALA A 279 -25.51 -1.58 -0.28
CA ALA A 279 -26.36 -2.76 -0.37
C ALA A 279 -27.37 -2.72 -1.53
N TYR A 280 -27.77 -1.53 -2.01
CA TYR A 280 -28.89 -1.41 -2.96
C TYR A 280 -28.61 -0.59 -4.24
N SER A 281 -27.56 0.23 -4.29
CA SER A 281 -27.24 1.05 -5.47
C SER A 281 -27.01 0.20 -6.71
N ARG A 282 -27.37 0.72 -7.89
CA ARG A 282 -27.14 0.05 -9.20
C ARG A 282 -26.00 0.67 -9.99
N ILE A 283 -25.60 1.88 -9.62
CA ILE A 283 -24.51 2.65 -10.19
C ILE A 283 -23.84 3.32 -9.00
N ILE A 284 -22.52 3.19 -8.87
CA ILE A 284 -21.76 3.88 -7.84
C ILE A 284 -20.36 4.23 -8.35
N GLU A 285 -20.01 5.52 -8.28
CA GLU A 285 -18.68 6.01 -8.67
C GLU A 285 -17.62 5.60 -7.64
N SER A 286 -16.35 5.55 -8.05
CA SER A 286 -15.24 5.17 -7.16
C SER A 286 -15.16 6.04 -5.90
N LYS A 287 -15.39 7.36 -6.03
CA LYS A 287 -15.33 8.31 -4.91
C LYS A 287 -16.44 8.07 -3.88
N GLU A 288 -17.66 7.84 -4.37
CA GLU A 288 -18.81 7.55 -3.51
C GLU A 288 -18.67 6.18 -2.84
N ALA A 289 -18.22 5.16 -3.58
CA ALA A 289 -17.96 3.83 -3.03
C ALA A 289 -16.95 3.87 -1.89
N ALA A 290 -15.78 4.50 -2.10
CA ALA A 290 -14.75 4.61 -1.07
C ALA A 290 -15.24 5.41 0.16
N LYS A 291 -16.01 6.48 -0.03
CA LYS A 291 -16.63 7.22 1.09
C LYS A 291 -17.60 6.32 1.87
N CYS A 292 -18.48 5.61 1.19
CA CYS A 292 -19.46 4.75 1.85
C CYS A 292 -18.79 3.55 2.55
N LEU A 293 -17.78 2.94 1.93
CA LEU A 293 -16.99 1.86 2.52
C LEU A 293 -16.29 2.35 3.80
N SER A 294 -15.73 3.56 3.78
CA SER A 294 -15.16 4.21 4.96
C SER A 294 -16.18 4.41 6.08
N ASP A 295 -17.38 4.93 5.75
CA ASP A 295 -18.43 5.17 6.73
C ASP A 295 -18.92 3.84 7.35
N VAL A 296 -19.11 2.79 6.53
CA VAL A 296 -19.46 1.43 7.02
C VAL A 296 -18.34 0.84 7.87
N ARG A 297 -17.06 1.04 7.52
CA ARG A 297 -15.92 0.58 8.34
C ARG A 297 -15.93 1.20 9.72
N LEU A 298 -16.18 2.51 9.79
CA LEU A 298 -16.35 3.21 11.07
C LEU A 298 -17.54 2.63 11.86
N GLY A 299 -18.63 2.28 11.19
CA GLY A 299 -19.79 1.66 11.82
C GLY A 299 -19.51 0.29 12.42
N ILE A 300 -18.71 -0.55 11.74
CA ILE A 300 -18.28 -1.84 12.27
C ILE A 300 -17.35 -1.63 13.47
N ASP A 301 -16.36 -0.73 13.35
CA ASP A 301 -15.41 -0.46 14.44
C ASP A 301 -16.06 0.14 15.70
N LEU A 302 -17.22 0.78 15.56
CA LEU A 302 -18.00 1.36 16.65
C LEU A 302 -19.16 0.47 17.10
N GLU A 303 -19.24 -0.77 16.61
CA GLU A 303 -20.29 -1.73 16.94
C GLU A 303 -21.71 -1.21 16.61
N ILE A 304 -21.83 -0.28 15.66
CA ILE A 304 -23.11 0.22 15.13
C ILE A 304 -23.66 -0.74 14.08
N ILE A 305 -22.79 -1.28 13.22
CA ILE A 305 -23.15 -2.33 12.26
C ILE A 305 -22.66 -3.65 12.84
N GLU A 306 -23.62 -4.47 13.25
CA GLU A 306 -23.39 -5.85 13.67
C GLU A 306 -23.44 -6.78 12.43
N ASN A 307 -22.69 -7.89 12.47
CA ASN A 307 -22.71 -8.97 11.45
C ASN A 307 -22.10 -8.63 10.07
N VAL A 308 -21.18 -7.67 9.98
CA VAL A 308 -20.37 -7.47 8.77
C VAL A 308 -18.89 -7.54 9.13
N SER A 309 -18.13 -8.39 8.44
CA SER A 309 -16.69 -8.53 8.68
C SER A 309 -15.91 -7.28 8.23
N ARG A 310 -14.97 -6.82 9.07
CA ARG A 310 -14.02 -5.73 8.72
C ARG A 310 -13.19 -6.07 7.47
N ASN A 311 -12.83 -7.34 7.28
CA ASN A 311 -11.98 -7.78 6.18
C ASN A 311 -12.60 -7.51 4.81
N ILE A 312 -13.93 -7.54 4.73
CA ILE A 312 -14.68 -7.31 3.49
C ILE A 312 -14.51 -5.89 3.00
N LEU A 313 -14.38 -4.93 3.90
CA LEU A 313 -14.19 -3.55 3.51
C LEU A 313 -12.79 -3.33 2.95
N ASN A 314 -11.76 -3.96 3.53
CA ASN A 314 -10.43 -3.98 2.95
C ASN A 314 -10.45 -4.62 1.54
N GLU A 315 -11.22 -5.71 1.39
CA GLU A 315 -11.46 -6.45 0.15
C GLU A 315 -12.09 -5.56 -0.92
N LEU A 316 -13.18 -4.90 -0.56
CA LEU A 316 -13.96 -4.04 -1.44
C LEU A 316 -13.19 -2.78 -1.83
N MET A 317 -12.33 -2.23 -0.96
CA MET A 317 -11.48 -1.09 -1.32
C MET A 317 -10.52 -1.41 -2.47
N VAL A 318 -10.09 -2.68 -2.61
CA VAL A 318 -9.24 -3.15 -3.70
C VAL A 318 -10.07 -3.66 -4.90
N LEU A 319 -11.07 -4.52 -4.66
CA LEU A 319 -11.93 -5.11 -5.70
C LEU A 319 -12.67 -4.08 -6.55
N THR A 320 -12.99 -2.92 -5.96
CA THR A 320 -13.77 -1.88 -6.63
C THR A 320 -12.91 -0.91 -7.45
N GLN A 321 -11.59 -1.12 -7.47
CA GLN A 321 -10.66 -0.34 -8.28
C GLN A 321 -10.76 -0.69 -9.76
N PRO A 322 -10.46 0.25 -10.68
CA PRO A 322 -10.67 0.06 -12.11
C PRO A 322 -9.94 -1.14 -12.73
N GLY A 323 -8.73 -1.48 -12.28
CA GLY A 323 -7.95 -2.62 -12.76
C GLY A 323 -8.65 -3.94 -12.41
N PHE A 324 -8.94 -4.15 -11.13
CA PHE A 324 -9.68 -5.31 -10.66
C PHE A 324 -11.04 -5.48 -11.31
N LEU A 325 -11.81 -4.41 -11.48
CA LEU A 325 -13.11 -4.48 -12.17
C LEU A 325 -12.99 -5.00 -13.60
N GLN A 326 -11.99 -4.52 -14.34
CA GLN A 326 -11.76 -4.96 -15.73
C GLN A 326 -11.25 -6.39 -15.79
N GLN A 327 -10.38 -6.77 -14.85
CA GLN A 327 -9.88 -8.13 -14.75
C GLN A 327 -11.00 -9.12 -14.42
N TYR A 328 -11.86 -8.78 -13.45
CA TYR A 328 -13.05 -9.57 -13.09
C TYR A 328 -13.99 -9.72 -14.29
N ALA A 329 -14.22 -8.64 -15.04
CA ALA A 329 -15.04 -8.67 -16.25
C ALA A 329 -14.35 -9.35 -17.45
N LYS A 330 -13.05 -9.62 -17.37
CA LYS A 330 -12.19 -10.12 -18.48
C LYS A 330 -12.31 -9.28 -19.75
N LYS A 331 -12.58 -7.98 -19.61
CA LYS A 331 -12.71 -7.03 -20.73
C LYS A 331 -12.43 -5.60 -20.26
N THR A 332 -12.07 -4.74 -21.21
CA THR A 332 -12.01 -3.29 -20.98
C THR A 332 -13.41 -2.76 -20.71
N LEU A 333 -13.55 -1.92 -19.70
CA LEU A 333 -14.83 -1.33 -19.29
C LEU A 333 -14.79 0.18 -19.44
N THR A 334 -15.82 0.76 -20.03
CA THR A 334 -16.05 2.21 -20.00
C THR A 334 -16.30 2.71 -18.57
N PRO A 335 -16.14 4.02 -18.26
CA PRO A 335 -16.42 4.55 -16.93
C PRO A 335 -17.81 4.15 -16.39
N SER A 336 -18.86 4.28 -17.20
CA SER A 336 -20.23 3.91 -16.82
C SER A 336 -20.39 2.41 -16.55
N GLU A 337 -19.80 1.55 -17.39
CA GLU A 337 -19.83 0.10 -17.14
C GLU A 337 -19.09 -0.28 -15.85
N ARG A 338 -17.99 0.42 -15.53
CA ARG A 338 -17.27 0.22 -14.26
C ARG A 338 -18.15 0.58 -13.06
N ASP A 339 -18.93 1.66 -13.14
CA ASP A 339 -19.79 2.09 -12.04
C ASP A 339 -20.96 1.12 -11.80
N VAL A 340 -21.52 0.53 -12.86
CA VAL A 340 -22.53 -0.53 -12.78
C VAL A 340 -21.95 -1.83 -12.20
N LEU A 341 -20.78 -2.24 -12.69
CA LEU A 341 -20.13 -3.46 -12.22
C LEU A 341 -19.68 -3.32 -10.77
N ARG A 342 -19.12 -2.15 -10.40
CA ARG A 342 -18.74 -1.83 -9.02
C ARG A 342 -19.91 -1.98 -8.07
N ALA A 343 -21.05 -1.37 -8.41
CA ALA A 343 -22.25 -1.49 -7.59
C ALA A 343 -22.67 -2.97 -7.46
N SER A 344 -22.60 -3.74 -8.54
CA SER A 344 -22.97 -5.15 -8.51
C SER A 344 -22.07 -6.00 -7.62
N LEU A 345 -20.75 -5.85 -7.73
CA LEU A 345 -19.78 -6.55 -6.90
C LEU A 345 -19.91 -6.20 -5.41
N ILE A 346 -20.10 -4.92 -5.09
CA ILE A 346 -20.30 -4.49 -3.70
C ILE A 346 -21.55 -5.16 -3.11
N ARG A 347 -22.67 -5.15 -3.84
CA ARG A 347 -23.92 -5.77 -3.37
C ARG A 347 -23.77 -7.28 -3.17
N GLU A 348 -23.16 -7.97 -4.13
CA GLU A 348 -22.91 -9.42 -4.04
C GLU A 348 -22.09 -9.75 -2.79
N ARG A 349 -21.03 -8.96 -2.51
CA ARG A 349 -20.18 -9.21 -1.35
C ARG A 349 -20.87 -8.90 -0.02
N ILE A 350 -21.69 -7.84 0.06
CA ILE A 350 -22.46 -7.50 1.27
C ILE A 350 -23.54 -8.55 1.54
N GLN A 351 -24.22 -9.06 0.52
CA GLN A 351 -25.25 -10.09 0.66
C GLN A 351 -24.74 -11.45 1.14
N LEU A 352 -23.45 -11.74 0.97
CA LEU A 352 -22.86 -12.99 1.47
C LEU A 352 -22.72 -13.02 3.00
N GLU A 353 -22.85 -11.88 3.69
CA GLU A 353 -22.69 -11.76 5.15
C GLU A 353 -24.00 -11.54 5.91
N THR A 354 -25.07 -11.14 5.20
CA THR A 354 -26.43 -11.00 5.73
C THR A 354 -27.25 -12.25 5.44
#